data_AF-A0A7U9XNQ5-F1
#
_entry.id   AF-A0A7U9XNQ5-F1
#
_cell.length_a   1.000
_cell.length_b   1.000
_cell.length_c   1.000
_cell.angle_alpha   90.00
_cell.angle_beta   90.00
_cell.angle_gamma   90.00
#
_symmetry.space_group_name_H-M   'P 1'
#
loop_
_entity.id
_entity.type
_entity.pdbx_description
1 polymer ?
#
loop_
_entity_poly.entity_id
_entity_poly.type
_entity_poly.pdbx_seq_one_letter_code
_entity_poly.pdbx_strand_id
1 'polypeptide(L)'
;MSKKVSENTEEKQEKILTRYDLKMQRRAEEKKRAEKEKRMSTITGVVIVVALACLVASFPIRTYLTVNGTFVEVAGEKISRVEFDYNYNMIKNNYIAQNGYYMSMFGVNLNGDLSAQMYSDTMTWKDFFEQMISIR
;
A
#
# COMPACT_ATOMS: atom_id res chain seq x y z
N MET A 1 -52.26 65.95 3.04
CA MET A 1 -52.20 64.96 1.93
C MET A 1 -51.83 63.62 2.55
N SER A 2 -52.75 62.71 2.90
CA SER A 2 -53.40 61.69 2.01
C SER A 2 -52.34 60.90 1.24
N LYS A 3 -52.17 59.56 1.32
CA LYS A 3 -53.14 58.47 1.53
C LYS A 3 -52.39 57.13 1.77
N LYS A 4 -52.99 56.27 2.62
CA LYS A 4 -53.13 54.77 2.57
C LYS A 4 -51.85 53.92 2.69
N VAL A 5 -51.66 53.05 3.70
CA VAL A 5 -52.51 51.96 4.25
C VAL A 5 -53.01 50.99 3.19
N SER A 6 -52.30 49.86 3.06
CA SER A 6 -52.81 48.52 2.71
C SER A 6 -51.67 47.53 3.01
N GLU A 7 -51.71 46.81 4.13
CA GLU A 7 -52.41 45.52 4.23
C GLU A 7 -51.62 44.41 3.52
N ASN A 8 -50.88 43.63 4.32
CA ASN A 8 -50.92 42.17 4.22
C ASN A 8 -50.61 41.60 5.61
N THR A 9 -51.61 41.82 6.46
CA THR A 9 -51.98 40.97 7.57
C THR A 9 -52.29 39.57 7.02
N GLU A 10 -51.28 38.79 6.66
CA GLU A 10 -51.43 37.35 6.52
C GLU A 10 -51.07 36.71 7.85
N GLU A 11 -52.03 36.81 8.77
CA GLU A 11 -52.54 35.65 9.48
C GLU A 11 -51.49 34.59 9.85
N LYS A 12 -50.64 34.91 10.83
CA LYS A 12 -50.27 33.90 11.82
C LYS A 12 -51.53 33.57 12.61
N GLN A 13 -52.44 32.82 11.97
CA GLN A 13 -53.42 32.03 12.69
C GLN A 13 -52.59 31.23 13.68
N GLU A 14 -52.69 31.58 14.96
CA GLU A 14 -52.28 30.73 16.06
C GLU A 14 -53.02 29.42 15.84
N LYS A 15 -52.39 28.50 15.11
CA LYS A 15 -52.95 27.19 14.84
C LYS A 15 -53.07 26.54 16.21
N ILE A 16 -54.29 26.54 16.76
CA ILE A 16 -54.59 25.87 18.01
C ILE A 16 -54.28 24.39 17.74
N LEU A 17 -53.08 23.99 18.13
CA LEU A 17 -52.56 22.65 17.93
C LEU A 17 -53.35 21.72 18.85
N THR A 18 -54.37 21.10 18.30
CA THR A 18 -55.17 20.11 19.03
C THR A 18 -54.25 18.96 19.46
N ARG A 19 -54.57 18.29 20.58
CA ARG A 19 -53.76 17.15 21.08
C ARG A 19 -53.52 16.05 20.03
N TYR A 20 -54.39 15.95 19.04
CA TYR A 20 -54.26 15.04 17.91
C TYR A 20 -53.16 15.47 16.92
N ASP A 21 -53.08 16.76 16.59
CA ASP A 21 -52.04 17.33 15.72
C ASP A 21 -50.66 17.18 16.34
N LEU A 22 -50.55 17.38 17.66
CA LEU A 22 -49.30 17.14 18.42
C LEU A 22 -48.89 15.65 18.40
N LYS A 23 -49.85 14.71 18.45
CA LYS A 23 -49.57 13.27 18.29
C LYS A 23 -49.13 12.91 16.87
N MET A 24 -49.75 13.51 15.86
CA MET A 24 -49.39 13.30 14.46
C MET A 24 -48.01 13.87 14.13
N GLN A 25 -47.65 15.02 14.70
CA GLN A 25 -46.30 15.58 14.59
C GLN A 25 -45.24 14.66 15.24
N ARG A 26 -45.49 14.12 16.43
CA ARG A 26 -44.58 13.14 17.06
C ARG A 26 -44.35 11.90 16.20
N ARG A 27 -45.42 11.32 15.64
CA ARG A 27 -45.30 10.15 14.74
C ARG A 27 -44.57 10.48 13.43
N ALA A 28 -44.76 11.68 12.89
CA ALA A 28 -44.05 12.12 11.69
C ALA A 28 -42.56 12.38 11.98
N GLU A 29 -42.23 12.90 13.16
CA GLU A 29 -40.85 13.15 13.59
C GLU A 29 -40.09 11.86 13.92
N GLU A 30 -40.76 10.88 14.56
CA GLU A 30 -40.22 9.53 14.79
C GLU A 30 -39.91 8.82 13.46
N LYS A 31 -40.81 8.89 12.47
CA LYS A 31 -40.55 8.35 11.12
C LYS A 31 -39.36 9.02 10.44
N LYS A 32 -39.24 10.35 10.55
CA LYS A 32 -38.10 11.10 10.00
C LYS A 32 -36.78 10.76 10.71
N ARG A 33 -36.79 10.54 12.02
CA ARG A 33 -35.60 10.06 12.77
C ARG A 33 -35.22 8.64 12.33
N ALA A 34 -36.18 7.74 12.22
CA ALA A 34 -35.93 6.37 11.75
C ALA A 34 -35.39 6.33 10.31
N GLU A 35 -35.87 7.20 9.41
CA GLU A 35 -35.33 7.33 8.05
C GLU A 35 -33.90 7.86 8.04
N LYS A 36 -33.58 8.82 8.89
CA LYS A 36 -32.21 9.35 9.04
C LYS A 36 -31.26 8.30 9.62
N GLU A 37 -31.70 7.54 10.62
CA GLU A 37 -30.93 6.45 11.21
C GLU A 37 -30.67 5.32 10.20
N LYS A 38 -31.66 4.96 9.37
CA LYS A 38 -31.47 3.99 8.28
C LYS A 38 -30.49 4.47 7.22
N ARG A 39 -30.53 5.77 6.86
CA ARG A 39 -29.56 6.35 5.92
C ARG A 39 -28.16 6.35 6.51
N MET A 40 -28.02 6.73 7.79
CA MET A 40 -26.73 6.70 8.48
C MET A 40 -26.18 5.28 8.63
N SER A 41 -27.00 4.29 8.98
CA SER A 41 -26.55 2.91 9.11
C SER A 41 -26.09 2.32 7.78
N THR A 42 -26.79 2.65 6.69
CA THR A 42 -26.41 2.24 5.32
C THR A 42 -25.07 2.86 4.93
N ILE A 43 -24.87 4.16 5.19
CA ILE A 43 -23.61 4.87 4.88
C ILE A 43 -22.45 4.29 5.69
N THR A 44 -22.63 4.07 6.99
CA THR A 44 -21.60 3.47 7.86
C THR A 44 -21.21 2.07 7.37
N GLY A 45 -22.19 1.25 6.95
CA GLY A 45 -21.91 -0.06 6.36
C GLY A 45 -21.08 0.02 5.08
N VAL A 46 -21.41 0.95 4.17
CA VAL A 46 -20.65 1.16 2.92
C VAL A 46 -19.22 1.60 3.20
N VAL A 47 -19.00 2.51 4.16
CA VAL A 47 -17.66 2.98 4.53
C VAL A 47 -16.78 1.83 5.03
N ILE A 48 -17.33 0.92 5.84
CA ILE A 48 -16.59 -0.25 6.34
C ILE A 48 -16.21 -1.18 5.19
N VAL A 49 -17.12 -1.44 4.25
CA VAL A 49 -16.85 -2.30 3.10
C VAL A 49 -15.77 -1.70 2.20
N VAL A 50 -15.82 -0.39 1.94
CA VAL A 50 -14.79 0.31 1.15
C VAL A 50 -13.43 0.26 1.86
N ALA A 51 -13.39 0.49 3.18
CA ALA A 51 -12.15 0.40 3.95
C ALA A 51 -11.53 -1.01 3.90
N LEU A 52 -12.35 -2.06 4.02
CA LEU A 52 -11.90 -3.45 3.89
C LEU A 52 -11.39 -3.75 2.47
N ALA A 53 -12.08 -3.28 1.43
CA ALA A 53 -11.64 -3.45 0.05
C ALA A 53 -10.29 -2.75 -0.21
N CYS A 54 -10.10 -1.54 0.31
CA CYS A 54 -8.83 -0.81 0.23
C CYS A 54 -7.71 -1.54 0.97
N LEU A 55 -7.98 -2.11 2.15
CA LEU A 55 -6.98 -2.90 2.87
C LEU A 55 -6.58 -4.15 2.07
N VAL A 56 -7.54 -4.94 1.59
CA VAL A 56 -7.26 -6.16 0.82
C VAL A 56 -6.53 -5.85 -0.48
N ALA A 57 -6.84 -4.74 -1.16
CA ALA A 57 -6.13 -4.30 -2.36
C ALA A 57 -4.71 -3.75 -2.06
N SER A 58 -4.49 -3.17 -0.87
CA SER A 58 -3.19 -2.58 -0.51
C SER A 58 -2.08 -3.61 -0.20
N PHE A 59 -2.45 -4.80 0.30
CA PHE A 59 -1.49 -5.87 0.58
C PHE A 59 -0.76 -6.40 -0.68
N PRO A 60 -1.43 -6.75 -1.79
CA PRO A 60 -0.76 -7.24 -2.99
C PRO A 60 0.01 -6.17 -3.76
N ILE A 61 -0.29 -4.87 -3.63
CA ILE A 61 0.45 -3.81 -4.33
C ILE A 61 1.90 -3.73 -3.85
N ARG A 62 2.12 -3.86 -2.54
CA ARG A 62 3.49 -3.94 -2.01
C ARG A 62 4.15 -5.22 -2.50
N THR A 63 3.50 -6.37 -2.40
CA THR A 63 4.11 -7.65 -2.80
C THR A 63 4.44 -7.69 -4.30
N TYR A 64 3.60 -7.13 -5.18
CA TYR A 64 3.88 -7.10 -6.62
C TYR A 64 5.03 -6.16 -6.97
N LEU A 65 5.15 -5.00 -6.30
CA LEU A 65 6.30 -4.10 -6.46
C LEU A 65 7.58 -4.62 -5.80
N THR A 66 7.50 -5.45 -4.76
CA THR A 66 8.68 -6.05 -4.13
C THR A 66 9.14 -7.32 -4.85
N VAL A 67 8.22 -8.06 -5.47
CA VAL A 67 8.53 -9.28 -6.25
C VAL A 67 8.94 -8.95 -7.68
N ASN A 68 8.29 -7.97 -8.33
CA ASN A 68 8.65 -7.50 -9.68
C ASN A 68 9.50 -6.21 -9.66
N GLY A 69 9.88 -5.75 -8.47
CA GLY A 69 10.82 -4.64 -8.28
C GLY A 69 12.21 -5.12 -8.58
N THR A 70 12.59 -4.97 -9.85
CA THR A 70 13.96 -4.95 -10.38
C THR A 70 14.98 -4.58 -9.32
N PHE A 71 15.67 -5.59 -8.78
CA PHE A 71 16.71 -5.37 -7.77
C PHE A 71 18.00 -4.89 -8.43
N VAL A 72 18.32 -5.36 -9.65
CA VAL A 72 19.40 -4.88 -10.52
C VAL A 72 19.01 -5.16 -11.98
N GLU A 73 19.15 -4.19 -12.89
CA GLU A 73 19.11 -4.45 -14.34
C GLU A 73 20.48 -4.96 -14.77
N VAL A 74 20.58 -6.25 -15.10
CA VAL A 74 21.79 -6.85 -15.66
C VAL A 74 21.52 -7.05 -17.14
N ALA A 75 22.32 -6.41 -18.00
CA ALA A 75 22.20 -6.49 -19.46
C ALA A 75 20.81 -6.14 -20.06
N GLY A 76 20.00 -5.32 -19.37
CA GLY A 76 18.67 -4.91 -19.84
C GLY A 76 17.54 -5.89 -19.52
N GLU A 77 17.82 -7.00 -18.82
CA GLU A 77 16.82 -7.93 -18.33
C GLU A 77 16.53 -7.68 -16.84
N LYS A 78 15.24 -7.75 -16.49
CA LYS A 78 14.76 -7.52 -15.11
C LYS A 78 14.96 -8.79 -14.28
N ILE A 79 16.14 -8.97 -13.71
CA ILE A 79 16.46 -10.13 -12.88
C ILE A 79 15.87 -9.93 -11.47
N SER A 80 15.14 -10.93 -10.97
CA SER A 80 14.64 -10.93 -9.59
C SER A 80 15.78 -11.15 -8.59
N ARG A 81 15.65 -10.67 -7.34
CA ARG A 81 16.68 -10.90 -6.31
C ARG A 81 16.97 -12.40 -6.11
N VAL A 82 15.94 -13.24 -6.19
CA VAL A 82 16.07 -14.69 -6.01
C VAL A 82 16.93 -15.30 -7.13
N GLU A 83 16.70 -14.91 -8.38
CA GLU A 83 17.50 -15.36 -9.51
C GLU A 83 18.94 -14.85 -9.42
N PHE A 84 19.14 -13.61 -8.98
CA PHE A 84 20.47 -13.06 -8.75
C PHE A 84 21.22 -13.87 -7.69
N ASP A 85 20.62 -14.07 -6.51
CA ASP A 85 21.24 -14.83 -5.42
C ASP A 85 21.53 -16.28 -5.82
N TYR A 86 20.64 -16.90 -6.61
CA TYR A 86 20.84 -18.24 -7.14
C TYR A 86 22.05 -18.31 -8.09
N ASN A 87 22.09 -17.43 -9.11
CA ASN A 87 23.19 -17.39 -10.06
C ASN A 87 24.52 -17.03 -9.38
N TYR A 88 24.50 -16.08 -8.45
CA TYR A 88 25.67 -15.71 -7.66
C TYR A 88 26.25 -16.89 -6.90
N ASN A 89 25.42 -17.61 -6.15
CA ASN A 89 25.89 -18.76 -5.38
C ASN A 89 26.34 -19.91 -6.30
N MET A 90 25.65 -20.14 -7.42
CA MET A 90 26.06 -21.16 -8.38
C MET A 90 27.45 -20.87 -8.97
N ILE A 91 27.69 -19.65 -9.47
CA ILE A 91 28.98 -19.26 -10.07
C ILE A 91 30.08 -19.29 -9.01
N LYS A 92 29.84 -18.66 -7.86
CA LYS A 92 30.77 -18.66 -6.73
C LYS A 92 31.18 -20.07 -6.33
N ASN A 93 30.22 -20.97 -6.12
CA ASN A 93 30.51 -22.33 -5.67
C ASN A 93 31.26 -23.13 -6.74
N ASN A 94 30.90 -22.98 -8.03
CA ASN A 94 31.64 -23.63 -9.12
C ASN A 94 33.08 -23.12 -9.21
N TYR A 95 33.29 -21.81 -9.09
CA TYR A 95 34.61 -21.20 -9.14
C TYR A 95 35.47 -21.64 -7.96
N ILE A 96 34.91 -21.64 -6.74
CA ILE A 96 35.59 -22.11 -5.53
C ILE A 96 35.90 -23.61 -5.62
N ALA A 97 35.00 -24.43 -6.18
CA ALA A 97 35.26 -25.86 -6.35
C ALA A 97 36.46 -26.11 -7.28
N GLN A 98 36.64 -25.29 -8.32
CA GLN A 98 37.71 -25.45 -9.31
C GLN A 98 39.02 -24.77 -8.87
N ASN A 99 38.94 -23.59 -8.26
CA ASN A 99 40.09 -22.71 -7.99
C ASN A 99 40.35 -22.50 -6.49
N GLY A 100 39.54 -23.09 -5.60
CA GLY A 100 39.59 -22.83 -4.16
C GLY A 100 40.95 -23.15 -3.54
N TYR A 101 41.64 -24.18 -4.03
CA TYR A 101 43.01 -24.49 -3.59
C TYR A 101 43.95 -23.29 -3.81
N TYR A 102 43.97 -22.74 -5.02
CA TYR A 102 44.80 -21.57 -5.34
C TYR A 102 44.36 -20.33 -4.57
N MET A 103 43.05 -20.08 -4.45
CA MET A 103 42.53 -18.95 -3.67
C MET A 103 43.01 -19.00 -2.21
N SER A 104 42.97 -20.19 -1.60
CA SER A 104 43.44 -20.38 -0.23
C SER A 104 44.95 -20.16 -0.10
N MET A 105 45.74 -20.55 -1.11
CA MET A 105 47.19 -20.30 -1.17
C MET A 105 47.52 -18.80 -1.23
N PHE A 106 46.69 -17.99 -1.90
CA PHE A 106 46.79 -16.53 -1.90
C PHE A 106 46.24 -15.88 -0.62
N GLY A 107 45.86 -16.66 0.39
CA GLY A 107 45.38 -16.16 1.67
C GLY A 107 43.90 -15.79 1.70
N VAL A 108 43.12 -16.17 0.68
CA VAL A 108 41.67 -15.93 0.69
C VAL A 108 40.99 -16.90 1.65
N ASN A 109 40.28 -16.37 2.63
CA ASN A 109 39.43 -17.11 3.53
C ASN A 109 38.08 -17.43 2.87
N LEU A 110 38.00 -18.61 2.25
CA LEU A 110 36.81 -19.09 1.53
C LEU A 110 35.59 -19.34 2.42
N ASN A 111 35.80 -19.55 3.72
CA ASN A 111 34.72 -19.75 4.69
C ASN A 111 34.29 -18.45 5.39
N GLY A 112 35.02 -17.35 5.12
CA GLY A 112 34.76 -16.04 5.69
C GLY A 112 33.91 -15.15 4.78
N ASP A 113 33.78 -13.90 5.19
CA ASP A 113 33.09 -12.89 4.38
C ASP A 113 33.97 -12.46 3.19
N LEU A 114 33.54 -12.81 1.97
CA LEU A 114 34.22 -12.45 0.73
C LEU A 114 34.07 -10.97 0.39
N SER A 115 33.09 -10.27 0.98
CA SER A 115 32.91 -8.83 0.79
C SER A 115 33.90 -7.99 1.59
N ALA A 116 34.50 -8.55 2.63
CA ALA A 116 35.56 -7.92 3.39
C ALA A 116 36.96 -8.19 2.81
N GLN A 117 37.07 -9.08 1.83
CA GLN A 117 38.35 -9.54 1.28
C GLN A 117 38.57 -8.91 -0.09
N MET A 118 39.62 -8.09 -0.21
CA MET A 118 39.98 -7.42 -1.44
C MET A 118 40.77 -8.35 -2.38
N TYR A 119 40.44 -8.34 -3.68
CA TYR A 119 41.25 -9.00 -4.72
C TYR A 119 42.14 -8.02 -5.47
N SER A 120 41.76 -6.74 -5.51
CA SER A 120 42.52 -5.63 -6.09
C SER A 120 42.44 -4.40 -5.18
N ASP A 121 43.16 -3.33 -5.49
CA ASP A 121 43.18 -2.09 -4.69
C ASP A 121 41.81 -1.43 -4.50
N THR A 122 40.85 -1.72 -5.37
CA THR A 122 39.52 -1.09 -5.35
C THR A 122 38.35 -2.07 -5.30
N MET A 123 38.59 -3.38 -5.42
CA MET A 123 37.52 -4.36 -5.57
C MET A 123 37.68 -5.59 -4.68
N THR A 124 36.54 -6.08 -4.21
CA THR A 124 36.41 -7.23 -3.31
C THR A 124 36.13 -8.51 -4.09
N TRP A 125 36.43 -9.66 -3.47
CA TRP A 125 36.09 -10.96 -4.06
C TRP A 125 34.59 -11.09 -4.33
N LYS A 126 33.75 -10.45 -3.53
CA LYS A 126 32.32 -10.32 -3.83
C LYS A 126 32.09 -9.61 -5.16
N ASP A 127 32.71 -8.45 -5.38
CA ASP A 127 32.55 -7.68 -6.63
C ASP A 127 33.01 -8.47 -7.85
N PHE A 128 34.07 -9.28 -7.72
CA PHE A 128 34.51 -10.18 -8.79
C PHE A 128 33.41 -11.19 -9.19
N PHE A 129 32.75 -11.82 -8.23
CA PHE A 129 31.64 -12.74 -8.51
C PHE A 129 30.42 -12.03 -9.09
N GLU A 130 30.10 -10.83 -8.61
CA GLU A 130 29.02 -10.01 -9.16
C GLU A 130 29.29 -9.61 -10.61
N GLN A 131 30.53 -9.25 -10.95
CA GLN A 131 30.94 -8.98 -12.33
C GLN A 131 30.80 -10.20 -13.24
N MET A 132 31.15 -11.40 -12.77
CA MET A 132 30.98 -12.62 -13.57
C MET A 132 29.52 -12.93 -13.91
N ILE A 133 28.56 -12.51 -13.08
CA ILE A 133 27.12 -12.59 -13.39
C ILE A 133 26.77 -11.55 -14.45
N SER A 134 27.31 -10.33 -14.33
CA SER A 134 26.98 -9.23 -15.23
C SER A 134 27.54 -9.36 -16.66
N ILE A 135 28.53 -10.23 -16.88
CA ILE A 135 29.14 -10.48 -18.18
C ILE A 135 28.40 -11.60 -18.95
N ARG A 136 27.47 -12.31 -18.30
CA ARG A 136 26.56 -13.26 -18.94
C ARG A 136 25.34 -12.55 -19.49
#